data_AF-A0A1W9UG55-F1
#
_entry.id   AF-A0A1W9UG55-F1
#
_cell.length_a   1.000
_cell.length_b   1.000
_cell.length_c   1.000
_cell.angle_alpha   90.00
_cell.angle_beta   90.00
_cell.angle_gamma   90.00
#
_symmetry.space_group_name_H-M   'P 1'
#
loop_
_entity.id
_entity.type
_entity.pdbx_description
1 polymer ?
#
loop_
_entity_poly.entity_id
_entity_poly.type
_entity_poly.pdbx_seq_one_letter_code
_entity_poly.pdbx_strand_id
1 'polypeptide(L)'
;MQLVFLHGLETGPHGNKYQALKAMFGKVISPDCEGVLDPYQRLQIIQATMKEQPGPFIVVGSSAGGLMALLWQQVEPRIVGLVLCAPALHPLFKNCRPVSQKAR
;
A
#
# COMPACT_ATOMS: atom_id res chain seq x y z
N MET A 1 -12.70 -4.67 12.31
CA MET A 1 -11.61 -4.79 11.32
C MET A 1 -11.92 -3.86 10.18
N GLN A 2 -10.98 -3.00 9.77
CA GLN A 2 -11.19 -1.99 8.72
C GLN A 2 -10.35 -2.31 7.48
N LEU A 3 -10.95 -2.11 6.30
CA LEU A 3 -10.27 -2.27 5.03
C LEU A 3 -9.66 -0.94 4.60
N VAL A 4 -8.35 -0.94 4.38
CA VAL A 4 -7.59 0.23 3.92
C VAL A 4 -7.08 -0.05 2.52
N PHE A 5 -7.31 0.87 1.60
CA PHE A 5 -6.79 0.80 0.23
C PHE A 5 -5.72 1.87 0.02
N LEU A 6 -4.56 1.46 -0.48
CA LEU A 6 -3.46 2.34 -0.85
C LEU A 6 -3.29 2.32 -2.38
N HIS A 7 -3.57 3.46 -3.00
CA HIS A 7 -3.59 3.62 -4.45
C HIS A 7 -2.18 3.73 -5.07
N GLY A 8 -2.11 3.61 -6.40
CA GLY A 8 -0.88 3.72 -7.17
C GLY A 8 -0.40 5.18 -7.31
N LEU A 9 0.74 5.37 -7.98
CA LEU A 9 1.36 6.70 -8.15
C LEU A 9 0.48 7.66 -8.97
N GLU A 10 -0.04 7.17 -10.11
CA GLU A 10 -0.77 7.96 -11.13
C GLU A 10 -2.29 8.03 -10.92
N THR A 11 -2.80 7.45 -9.83
CA THR A 11 -4.25 7.32 -9.62
C THR A 11 -4.62 7.91 -8.28
N GLY A 12 -5.75 8.62 -8.17
CA GLY A 12 -6.28 9.06 -6.89
C GLY A 12 -6.90 7.95 -6.02
N PRO A 13 -7.32 8.28 -4.78
CA PRO A 13 -7.80 7.33 -3.77
C PRO A 13 -9.09 6.60 -4.16
N HIS A 14 -9.92 7.18 -5.02
CA HIS A 14 -11.27 6.68 -5.31
C HIS A 14 -11.46 6.09 -6.71
N GLY A 15 -10.37 5.64 -7.35
CA GLY A 15 -10.40 5.01 -8.68
C GLY A 15 -11.06 3.62 -8.71
N ASN A 16 -11.05 2.96 -9.87
CA ASN A 16 -11.81 1.71 -10.11
C ASN A 16 -11.57 0.59 -9.08
N LYS A 17 -10.33 0.40 -8.60
CA LYS A 17 -10.00 -0.62 -7.60
C LYS A 17 -10.66 -0.31 -6.24
N TYR A 18 -10.64 0.96 -5.83
CA TYR A 18 -11.34 1.40 -4.64
C TYR A 18 -12.85 1.15 -4.78
N GLN A 19 -13.45 1.53 -5.91
CA GLN A 19 -14.89 1.34 -6.12
C GLN A 19 -15.27 -0.15 -6.09
N ALA A 20 -14.45 -1.02 -6.70
CA ALA A 20 -14.65 -2.46 -6.63
C ALA A 20 -14.57 -2.99 -5.19
N LEU A 21 -13.57 -2.58 -4.40
CA LEU A 21 -13.46 -2.97 -2.99
C LEU A 21 -14.65 -2.44 -2.17
N LYS A 22 -15.06 -1.20 -2.40
CA LYS A 22 -16.21 -0.57 -1.74
C LYS A 22 -17.52 -1.30 -2.05
N ALA A 23 -17.73 -1.68 -3.31
CA ALA A 23 -18.91 -2.45 -3.71
C ALA A 23 -18.98 -3.83 -3.04
N MET A 24 -17.83 -4.48 -2.86
CA MET A 24 -17.77 -5.84 -2.27
C MET A 24 -17.78 -5.85 -0.75
N PHE A 25 -17.14 -4.88 -0.10
CA PHE A 25 -16.85 -4.90 1.34
C PHE A 25 -17.43 -3.71 2.11
N GLY A 26 -18.13 -2.79 1.45
CA GLY A 26 -18.71 -1.61 2.07
C GLY A 26 -17.67 -0.54 2.36
N LYS A 27 -17.46 -0.19 3.63
CA LYS A 27 -16.59 0.93 4.00
C LYS A 27 -15.11 0.60 3.74
N VAL A 28 -14.46 1.42 2.91
CA VAL A 28 -13.03 1.37 2.62
C VAL A 28 -12.41 2.73 2.92
N ILE A 29 -11.35 2.73 3.73
CA ILE A 29 -10.55 3.93 3.98
C ILE A 29 -9.48 4.01 2.90
N SER A 30 -9.35 5.14 2.22
CA SER A 30 -8.31 5.34 1.22
C SER A 30 -7.65 6.69 1.43
N PRO A 31 -6.51 6.74 2.14
CA PRO A 31 -5.71 7.97 2.26
C PRO A 31 -5.41 8.54 0.87
N ASP A 32 -5.53 9.86 0.75
CA ASP A 32 -5.28 10.56 -0.50
C ASP A 32 -3.81 10.95 -0.62
N CYS A 33 -3.11 10.33 -1.55
CA CYS A 33 -1.73 10.61 -1.91
C CYS A 33 -1.63 10.99 -3.39
N GLU A 34 -2.70 11.52 -3.99
CA GLU A 34 -2.70 11.96 -5.39
C GLU A 34 -1.69 13.10 -5.60
N GLY A 35 -0.90 13.00 -6.67
CA GLY A 35 0.18 13.96 -6.95
C GLY A 35 1.40 13.88 -6.03
N VAL A 36 1.40 13.02 -5.00
CA VAL A 36 2.52 12.86 -4.07
C VAL A 36 3.48 11.78 -4.59
N LEU A 37 4.61 12.21 -5.13
CA LEU A 37 5.61 11.31 -5.73
C LEU A 37 6.58 10.70 -4.70
N ASP A 38 6.93 11.46 -3.67
CA ASP A 38 7.91 11.02 -2.67
C ASP A 38 7.33 9.93 -1.75
N PRO A 39 7.97 8.74 -1.67
CA PRO A 39 7.47 7.64 -0.85
C PRO A 39 7.34 7.96 0.64
N TYR A 40 8.22 8.79 1.20
CA TYR A 40 8.18 9.14 2.62
C TYR A 40 7.04 10.11 2.92
N GLN A 41 6.79 11.08 2.04
CA GLN A 41 5.63 11.98 2.16
C GLN A 41 4.31 11.20 2.06
N ARG A 42 4.22 10.23 1.13
CA ARG A 42 3.06 9.32 1.04
C ARG A 42 2.84 8.57 2.36
N LEU A 43 3.91 8.00 2.94
CA LEU A 43 3.82 7.28 4.20
C LEU A 43 3.37 8.18 5.36
N GLN A 44 3.85 9.43 5.43
CA GLN A 44 3.42 10.41 6.43
C GLN A 44 1.92 10.72 6.32
N ILE A 45 1.41 10.93 5.10
CA ILE A 45 -0.02 11.18 4.87
C ILE A 45 -0.86 9.97 5.30
N ILE A 46 -0.41 8.75 4.97
CA ILE A 46 -1.08 7.52 5.37
C ILE A 46 -1.12 7.41 6.89
N GLN A 47 0.01 7.57 7.58
CA GLN A 47 0.08 7.50 9.03
C GLN A 47 -0.79 8.57 9.72
N ALA A 48 -0.77 9.81 9.22
CA ALA A 48 -1.60 10.90 9.73
C ALA A 48 -3.09 10.57 9.58
N THR A 49 -3.51 10.13 8.39
CA THR A 49 -4.89 9.75 8.07
C THR A 49 -5.38 8.60 8.96
N MET A 50 -4.50 7.66 9.28
CA MET A 50 -4.84 6.43 10.00
C MET A 50 -4.63 6.52 11.51
N LYS A 51 -4.04 7.60 12.01
CA LYS A 51 -3.70 7.79 13.44
C LYS A 51 -4.92 7.61 14.34
N GLU A 52 -6.04 8.24 14.00
CA GLU A 52 -7.28 8.25 14.79
C GLU A 52 -8.24 7.12 14.42
N GLN A 53 -7.91 6.32 13.40
CA GLN A 53 -8.77 5.22 12.96
C GLN A 53 -8.60 4.01 13.88
N PRO A 54 -9.70 3.39 14.36
CA PRO A 54 -9.60 2.20 15.20
C PRO A 54 -9.18 0.96 14.40
N GLY A 55 -8.17 0.21 14.88
CA GLY A 55 -7.77 -1.06 14.28
C GLY A 55 -8.74 -2.22 14.59
N PRO A 56 -8.43 -3.46 14.18
CA PRO A 56 -7.31 -3.86 13.32
C PRO A 56 -7.56 -3.59 11.83
N PHE A 57 -6.49 -3.53 11.03
CA PHE A 57 -6.50 -3.18 9.62
C PHE A 57 -6.13 -4.36 8.70
N ILE A 58 -6.87 -4.52 7.61
CA ILE A 58 -6.42 -5.23 6.41
C ILE A 58 -6.07 -4.17 5.37
N VAL A 59 -4.86 -4.23 4.82
CA VAL A 59 -4.37 -3.23 3.86
C VAL A 59 -4.23 -3.85 2.47
N VAL A 60 -4.89 -3.25 1.49
CA VAL A 60 -4.76 -3.58 0.07
C VAL A 60 -3.92 -2.51 -0.61
N GLY A 61 -2.75 -2.87 -1.14
CA GLY A 61 -1.85 -1.94 -1.81
C GLY A 61 -1.64 -2.28 -3.28
N SER A 62 -1.82 -1.31 -4.17
CA SER A 62 -1.60 -1.49 -5.63
C SER A 62 -0.37 -0.72 -6.12
N SER A 63 0.55 -1.38 -6.85
CA SER A 63 1.77 -0.74 -7.37
C SER A 63 2.53 0.05 -6.30
N ALA A 64 2.68 1.38 -6.43
CA ALA A 64 3.30 2.24 -5.42
C ALA A 64 2.61 2.14 -4.05
N GLY A 65 1.28 1.95 -4.00
CA GLY A 65 0.55 1.70 -2.76
C GLY A 65 0.91 0.36 -2.11
N GLY A 66 1.37 -0.62 -2.89
CA GLY A 66 1.91 -1.87 -2.36
C GLY A 66 3.24 -1.68 -1.61
N LEU A 67 4.13 -0.81 -2.12
CA LEU A 67 5.33 -0.40 -1.38
C LEU A 67 4.96 0.29 -0.06
N MET A 68 3.97 1.19 -0.10
CA MET A 68 3.49 1.89 1.11
C MET A 68 2.89 0.93 2.13
N ALA A 69 2.12 -0.07 1.69
CA ALA A 69 1.54 -1.09 2.56
C ALA A 69 2.62 -1.87 3.32
N LEU A 70 3.72 -2.23 2.64
CA LEU A 70 4.85 -2.90 3.26
C LEU A 70 5.59 -2.02 4.27
N LEU A 71 5.90 -0.76 3.91
CA LEU A 71 6.60 0.16 4.82
C LEU A 71 5.75 0.49 6.05
N TRP A 72 4.45 0.69 5.87
CA TRP A 72 3.55 1.00 6.99
C TRP A 72 3.39 -0.19 7.95
N GLN A 73 3.32 -1.42 7.42
CA GLN A 73 3.23 -2.63 8.23
C GLN A 73 4.44 -2.87 9.14
N GLN A 74 5.61 -2.32 8.83
CA GLN A 74 6.78 -2.40 9.71
C GLN A 74 6.64 -1.61 11.02
N VAL A 75 5.76 -0.61 11.04
CA VAL A 75 5.63 0.34 12.17
C VAL A 75 4.22 0.42 12.75
N GLU A 76 3.24 -0.22 12.12
CA GLU A 76 1.84 -0.21 12.54
C GLU A 76 1.39 -1.60 12.99
N PRO A 77 1.39 -1.89 14.31
CA PRO A 77 1.04 -3.21 14.85
C PRO A 77 -0.44 -3.57 14.66
N ARG A 78 -1.30 -2.61 14.33
CA ARG A 78 -2.73 -2.85 14.08
C ARG A 78 -2.98 -3.47 12.70
N ILE A 79 -1.99 -3.53 11.80
CA ILE A 79 -2.12 -4.21 10.50
C ILE A 79 -1.99 -5.71 10.70
N VAL A 80 -3.09 -6.43 10.42
CA VAL A 80 -3.18 -7.89 10.61
C VAL A 80 -3.14 -8.67 9.30
N GLY A 81 -3.14 -7.99 8.15
CA GLY A 81 -3.08 -8.63 6.85
C GLY A 81 -2.80 -7.66 5.71
N LEU A 82 -2.10 -8.16 4.70
CA LEU A 82 -1.75 -7.42 3.48
C LEU A 82 -2.25 -8.16 2.24
N VAL A 83 -2.80 -7.42 1.27
CA VAL A 83 -3.06 -7.88 -0.10
C VAL A 83 -2.30 -6.97 -1.05
N LEU A 84 -1.31 -7.51 -1.77
CA LEU A 84 -0.40 -6.73 -2.61
C LEU A 84 -0.66 -7.00 -4.08
N CYS A 85 -1.10 -5.98 -4.82
CA CYS A 85 -1.42 -6.07 -6.24
C CYS A 85 -0.30 -5.42 -7.08
N ALA A 86 0.55 -6.25 -7.70
CA ALA A 86 1.68 -5.82 -8.53
C ALA A 86 2.55 -4.73 -7.86
N PRO A 87 3.09 -4.97 -6.65
CA PRO A 87 3.76 -3.93 -5.86
C PRO A 87 5.04 -3.40 -6.52
N ALA A 88 5.26 -2.09 -6.43
CA ALA A 88 6.42 -1.41 -7.01
C ALA A 88 7.67 -1.59 -6.13
N LEU A 89 8.16 -2.83 -6.03
CA LEU A 89 9.32 -3.17 -5.21
C LEU A 89 10.66 -2.89 -5.89
N HIS A 90 10.67 -2.60 -7.19
CA HIS A 90 11.90 -2.41 -7.95
C HIS A 90 12.87 -1.36 -7.36
N PRO A 91 12.42 -0.22 -6.77
CA PRO A 91 13.30 0.70 -6.05
C PRO A 91 14.01 0.08 -4.82
N LEU A 92 13.42 -0.93 -4.18
CA LEU A 92 14.01 -1.65 -3.05
C LEU A 92 15.04 -2.71 -3.47
N PHE A 93 14.91 -3.25 -4.69
CA PHE A 93 15.70 -4.39 -5.18
C PHE A 93 16.75 -4.02 -6.23
N LYS A 94 17.11 -2.74 -6.40
CA LYS A 94 18.14 -2.30 -7.37
C LYS A 94 19.51 -3.00 -7.20
N ASN A 95 19.75 -3.67 -6.08
CA ASN A 95 20.97 -4.44 -5.81
C ASN A 95 20.79 -5.98 -5.82
N CYS A 96 19.61 -6.51 -6.11
CA CYS A 96 19.43 -7.95 -6.30
C CYS A 96 19.92 -8.35 -7.70
N ARG A 97 21.22 -8.60 -7.82
CA ARG A 97 21.74 -9.35 -8.96
C ARG A 97 21.13 -10.76 -8.89
N PRO A 98 20.65 -11.33 -10.01
CA PRO A 98 20.38 -12.76 -10.04
C PRO A 98 21.66 -13.49 -9.64
N VAL A 99 21.59 -14.35 -8.64
CA VAL A 99 22.67 -15.32 -8.39
C VAL A 99 22.79 -16.10 -9.69
N SER A 100 23.92 -15.97 -10.37
CA SER A 100 24.18 -16.71 -11.58
C SER A 100 23.95 -18.18 -11.27
N GLN A 101 22.95 -18.78 -11.93
CA GLN A 101 22.83 -20.23 -11.94
C GLN A 101 24.09 -20.73 -12.65
N LYS A 102 25.07 -21.19 -11.87
CA LYS A 102 26.13 -22.04 -12.40
C LYS A 102 25.43 -23.30 -12.90
N ALA A 103 25.20 -23.36 -14.21
CA ALA A 103 24.93 -24.61 -14.89
C ALA A 103 26.08 -25.57 -14.54
N ARG A 104 25.69 -26.73 -14.01
CA ARG A 104 26.58 -27.87 -13.82
C ARG A 104 26.94 -28.47 -15.16
#